data_AF-A0A7C4KUH9-F1
#
_entry.id   AF-A0A7C4KUH9-F1
#
_cell.length_a   1.000
_cell.length_b   1.000
_cell.length_c   1.000
_cell.angle_alpha   90.00
_cell.angle_beta   90.00
_cell.angle_gamma   90.00
#
_symmetry.space_group_name_H-M   'P 1'
#
loop_
_entity.id
_entity.type
_entity.pdbx_description
1 polymer ?
#
loop_
_entity_poly.entity_id
_entity_poly.type
_entity_poly.pdbx_seq_one_letter_code
_entity_poly.pdbx_strand_id
1 'polypeptide(L)' 'MKFYVRSGGLTVGGGEPLTQPEFVKELLRRAKEEYFIHTAIETSLYAPTEVVKEVLKYVDYIFVDI' A
#
# COMPACT_ATOMS: atom_id res chain seq x y z
N MET A 1 7.12 -4.18 28.90
CA MET A 1 6.58 -3.22 27.89
C MET A 1 6.03 -4.05 26.73
N LYS A 2 4.71 -4.09 26.52
CA LYS A 2 4.14 -4.75 25.33
C LYS A 2 4.43 -3.84 24.14
N PHE A 3 5.43 -4.17 23.33
CA PHE A 3 5.82 -3.43 22.12
C PHE A 3 4.85 -3.62 20.94
N TYR A 4 3.85 -4.49 21.09
CA TYR A 4 2.90 -4.81 20.03
C TYR A 4 1.58 -4.10 20.27
N VAL A 5 1.27 -3.13 19.41
CA VAL A 5 -0.04 -2.48 19.36
C VAL A 5 -1.02 -3.50 18.76
N ARG A 6 -2.14 -3.75 19.43
CA ARG A 6 -3.20 -4.67 18.95
C ARG A 6 -3.90 -4.19 17.67
N SER A 7 -3.69 -2.95 17.28
CA SER A 7 -4.17 -2.30 16.05
C SER A 7 -2.98 -1.96 15.17
N GLY A 8 -2.88 -2.62 14.02
CA GLY A 8 -1.85 -2.40 13.01
C GLY A 8 -2.44 -2.41 11.60
N GLY A 9 -1.59 -2.56 10.59
CA GLY A 9 -1.99 -2.57 9.19
C GLY A 9 -0.94 -3.25 8.31
N LEU A 10 -1.20 -3.25 7.01
CA LEU A 10 -0.25 -3.68 5.97
C LEU A 10 0.34 -2.43 5.31
N THR A 11 1.66 -2.28 5.36
CA THR A 11 2.38 -1.30 4.53
C THR A 11 3.14 -2.05 3.43
N VAL A 12 2.93 -1.68 2.17
CA VAL A 12 3.72 -2.18 1.04
C VAL A 12 4.83 -1.18 0.74
N GLY A 13 6.08 -1.61 0.90
CA GLY A 13 7.28 -0.82 0.62
C GLY A 13 8.40 -1.69 0.03
N GLY A 14 9.66 -1.32 0.26
CA GLY A 14 10.83 -2.07 -0.24
C GLY A 14 11.65 -1.23 -1.22
N GLY A 15 11.88 -1.75 -2.43
CA GLY A 15 12.48 -0.98 -3.52
C GLY A 15 11.50 0.06 -4.05
N GLU A 16 10.73 -0.31 -5.08
CA GLU A 16 9.62 0.52 -5.56
C GLU A 16 8.40 -0.38 -5.84
N PRO A 17 7.35 -0.33 -5.01
CA PRO A 17 6.14 -1.13 -5.20
C PRO A 17 5.49 -0.98 -6.57
N LEU A 18 5.55 0.21 -7.16
CA LEU A 18 4.94 0.49 -8.47
C LEU A 18 5.67 -0.18 -9.64
N THR A 19 6.81 -0.87 -9.41
CA THR A 19 7.44 -1.77 -10.40
C THR A 19 6.66 -3.07 -10.59
N GLN A 20 5.77 -3.43 -9.66
CA GLN A 20 4.91 -4.61 -9.73
C GLN A 20 3.45 -4.24 -9.42
N PRO A 21 2.86 -3.33 -10.19
CA PRO A 21 1.63 -2.64 -9.80
C PRO A 21 0.41 -3.57 -9.76
N GLU A 22 0.34 -4.60 -10.61
CA GLU A 22 -0.77 -5.56 -10.62
C GLU A 22 -0.80 -6.38 -9.33
N PHE A 23 0.37 -6.86 -8.90
CA PHE A 23 0.51 -7.61 -7.65
C PHE A 23 0.21 -6.73 -6.44
N VAL A 24 0.79 -5.54 -6.39
CA VAL A 24 0.59 -4.60 -5.27
C VAL A 24 -0.87 -4.20 -5.16
N LYS A 25 -1.52 -3.88 -6.28
CA LYS A 25 -2.95 -3.55 -6.31
C LYS A 25 -3.81 -4.71 -5.77
N GLU A 26 -3.58 -5.93 -6.22
CA GLU A 26 -4.38 -7.08 -5.79
C GLU A 26 -4.14 -7.42 -4.32
N LEU A 27 -2.89 -7.32 -3.84
CA LEU A 27 -2.56 -7.49 -2.44
C LEU A 27 -3.30 -6.49 -1.55
N LEU A 28 -3.24 -5.20 -1.91
CA LEU A 28 -3.90 -4.11 -1.17
C LEU A 28 -5.43 -4.24 -1.22
N ARG A 29 -5.99 -4.54 -2.40
CA ARG A 29 -7.42 -4.77 -2.59
C ARG A 29 -7.93 -5.86 -1.63
N ARG A 30 -7.27 -7.03 -1.65
CA ARG A 30 -7.68 -8.15 -0.79
C ARG A 30 -7.50 -7.82 0.68
N ALA A 31 -6.37 -7.22 1.07
CA ALA A 31 -6.13 -6.79 2.45
C ALA A 31 -7.26 -5.87 2.96
N LYS A 32 -7.66 -4.89 2.14
CA LYS A 32 -8.70 -3.92 2.49
C LYS A 32 -10.10 -4.51 2.47
N GLU A 33 -10.49 -5.17 1.38
CA GLU A 33 -11.88 -5.58 1.12
C GLU A 33 -12.24 -6.93 1.74
N GLU A 34 -11.32 -7.89 1.73
CA GLU A 34 -11.58 -9.26 2.21
C GLU A 34 -11.22 -9.42 3.70
N TYR A 35 -10.15 -8.74 4.15
CA TYR A 35 -9.63 -8.88 5.51
C TYR A 35 -9.83 -7.64 6.40
N PHE A 36 -10.36 -6.55 5.85
CA PHE A 36 -10.61 -5.30 6.58
C PHE A 36 -9.36 -4.75 7.28
N ILE A 37 -8.19 -4.93 6.65
CA ILE A 37 -6.89 -4.45 7.13
C ILE A 37 -6.68 -3.02 6.64
N HIS A 38 -6.23 -2.13 7.52
CA HIS A 38 -5.79 -0.80 7.13
C HIS A 38 -4.52 -0.89 6.27
N THR A 39 -4.53 -0.20 5.15
CA THR A 39 -3.51 -0.35 4.10
C THR A 39 -2.67 0.92 3.94
N ALA A 40 -1.37 0.76 3.72
CA ALA A 40 -0.48 1.85 3.38
C ALA A 40 0.50 1.45 2.28
N ILE A 41 1.05 2.43 1.58
CA ILE A 41 2.11 2.25 0.59
C ILE A 41 3.22 3.28 0.78
N GLU A 42 4.46 2.84 0.64
CA GLU A 42 5.66 3.67 0.59
C GLU A 42 6.20 3.62 -0.84
N THR A 43 6.25 4.76 -1.54
CA THR A 43 6.58 4.80 -2.98
C THR A 43 7.14 6.16 -3.38
N SER A 44 8.02 6.17 -4.38
CA SER A 44 8.53 7.38 -5.03
C SER A 44 7.52 8.02 -6.00
N LEU A 45 6.38 7.36 -6.24
CA LEU A 45 5.40 7.72 -7.27
C LEU A 45 5.94 7.72 -8.71
N TYR A 46 7.08 7.07 -8.95
CA TYR A 46 7.69 6.98 -10.28
C TYR A 46 7.00 5.92 -11.17
N ALA A 47 5.78 6.20 -11.62
CA ALA A 47 5.01 5.38 -12.55
C ALA A 47 3.99 6.23 -13.33
N PRO A 48 3.38 5.71 -14.42
CA PRO A 48 2.30 6.40 -15.10
C PRO A 48 1.15 6.74 -14.14
N THR A 49 0.58 7.95 -14.28
CA THR A 49 -0.46 8.45 -13.38
C THR A 49 -1.65 7.49 -13.23
N GLU A 50 -2.05 6.81 -14.30
CA GLU A 50 -3.16 5.85 -14.25
C GLU A 50 -2.80 4.60 -13.41
N VAL A 51 -1.55 4.14 -13.45
CA VAL A 51 -1.07 3.03 -12.59
C VAL A 51 -1.14 3.44 -11.13
N VAL A 52 -0.65 4.64 -10.80
CA VAL A 52 -0.71 5.19 -9.45
C VAL A 52 -2.16 5.24 -8.96
N LYS A 53 -3.07 5.83 -9.75
CA LYS A 53 -4.49 5.93 -9.40
C LYS A 53 -5.12 4.56 -9.14
N GLU A 54 -4.85 3.57 -9.98
CA GLU A 54 -5.40 2.22 -9.80
C GLU A 54 -4.93 1.54 -8.51
N VAL A 55 -3.66 1.73 -8.12
CA VAL A 55 -3.12 1.20 -6.87
C VAL A 55 -3.71 1.95 -5.66
N LEU A 56 -3.75 3.28 -5.71
CA LEU A 56 -4.17 4.12 -4.58
C LEU A 56 -5.66 4.00 -4.20
N LYS A 57 -6.51 3.45 -5.08
CA LYS A 57 -7.91 3.12 -4.74
C LYS A 57 -8.04 2.25 -3.49
N TYR A 58 -7.03 1.42 -3.21
CA TYR A 58 -7.03 0.46 -2.12
C TYR A 58 -6.03 0.81 -1.02
N VAL A 59 -5.61 2.07 -0.93
CA VAL A 59 -4.62 2.57 0.03
C VAL A 59 -5.28 3.57 0.96
N ASP A 60 -5.07 3.44 2.27
CA ASP A 60 -5.54 4.43 3.27
C ASP A 60 -4.49 5.51 3.52
N TYR A 61 -3.19 5.14 3.59
CA TYR A 61 -2.08 6.09 3.74
C TYR A 61 -0.98 5.90 2.70
N ILE A 62 -0.44 7.02 2.24
CA ILE A 62 0.70 7.04 1.33
C ILE A 62 1.87 7.77 1.98
N PHE A 63 3.05 7.16 1.91
CA PHE A 63 4.32 7.77 2.25
C PHE A 63 5.08 8.01 0.95
N VAL A 64 5.43 9.28 0.69
CA VAL A 64 6.16 9.71 -0.49
C VAL A 64 7.38 10.49 -0.05
N ASP A 65 8.54 10.10 -0.56
CA ASP A 65 9.76 10.85 -0.37
C ASP A 65 9.71 12.15 -1.20
N ILE A 66 9.98 13.29 -0.56
CA ILE A 66 9.98 14.64 -1.17
C ILE A 66 11.42 15.13 -1.34
#